data_AF-A0A1A2GL61-F1
#
_entry.id   AF-A0A1A2GL61-F1
#
_cell.length_a   1.000
_cell.length_b   1.000
_cell.length_c   1.000
_cell.angle_alpha   90.00
_cell.angle_beta   90.00
_cell.angle_gamma   90.00
#
_symmetry.space_group_name_H-M   'P 1'
#
loop_
_entity.id
_entity.type
_entity.pdbx_description
1 polymer ?
#
loop_
_entity_poly.entity_id
_entity_poly.type
_entity_poly.pdbx_seq_one_letter_code
_entity_poly.pdbx_strand_id
1 'polypeptide(L)' 'MEEYAIVSDASAIGCVGTLTVATRGDRGAGEVLVTVRGSKEAFLAWSDEPLPKGAQVLVVEVRSARTVVVEPW' A
#
# COMPACT_ATOMS: atom_id res chain seq x y z
N MET A 1 10.31 16.26 -10.28
CA MET A 1 10.33 14.80 -10.51
C MET A 1 9.59 14.08 -9.39
N GLU A 2 9.82 14.45 -8.12
CA GLU A 2 9.04 13.96 -6.97
C GLU A 2 7.53 14.19 -7.05
N GLU A 3 7.09 15.37 -7.49
CA GLU A 3 5.66 15.67 -7.63
C GLU A 3 4.93 14.72 -8.59
N TYR A 4 5.59 14.34 -9.70
CA TYR A 4 5.03 13.39 -10.67
C TYR A 4 4.91 11.97 -10.12
N ALA A 5 5.87 11.54 -9.30
CA ALA A 5 5.83 10.21 -8.66
C ALA A 5 4.66 10.11 -7.67
N ILE A 6 4.38 11.19 -6.94
CA ILE A 6 3.23 11.27 -6.03
C ILE A 6 1.92 11.21 -6.83
N VAL A 7 1.82 11.91 -7.97
CA VAL A 7 0.63 11.88 -8.84
C VAL A 7 0.40 10.49 -9.45
N SER A 8 1.45 9.73 -9.79
CA SER A 8 1.29 8.35 -10.26
C SER A 8 0.85 7.41 -9.14
N ASP A 9 1.48 7.51 -7.97
CA ASP A 9 1.18 6.63 -6.83
C ASP A 9 -0.20 6.92 -6.24
N ALA A 10 -0.72 8.14 -6.35
CA ALA A 10 -2.10 8.50 -5.97
C ALA A 10 -3.16 7.63 -6.66
N SER A 11 -2.84 7.02 -7.80
CA SER A 11 -3.74 6.07 -8.49
C SER A 11 -3.88 4.73 -7.77
N ALA A 12 -3.05 4.45 -6.77
CA ALA A 12 -3.22 3.30 -5.89
C ALA A 12 -4.35 3.50 -4.87
N ILE A 13 -4.70 4.75 -4.53
CA ILE A 13 -5.78 5.04 -3.56
C ILE A 13 -7.10 4.46 -4.07
N GLY A 14 -7.79 3.71 -3.21
CA GLY A 14 -9.02 3.01 -3.55
C GLY A 14 -8.82 1.63 -4.20
N CYS A 15 -7.59 1.23 -4.50
CA CYS A 15 -7.31 -0.12 -4.98
C CYS A 15 -7.20 -1.12 -3.82
N VAL A 16 -7.76 -2.32 -4.04
CA VAL A 16 -7.56 -3.46 -3.14
C VAL A 16 -6.31 -4.22 -3.57
N GLY A 17 -5.49 -4.59 -2.59
CA GLY A 17 -4.27 -5.35 -2.77
C GLY A 17 -4.16 -6.53 -1.81
N THR A 18 -3.05 -7.25 -1.90
CA THR A 18 -2.73 -8.36 -0.99
C THR A 18 -1.37 -8.11 -0.36
N LEU A 19 -1.26 -8.27 0.96
CA LEU A 19 0.02 -8.17 1.66
C LEU A 19 0.94 -9.33 1.27
N THR A 20 2.11 -9.01 0.69
CA THR A 20 3.19 -9.96 0.38
C THR A 20 4.16 -10.09 1.55
N VAL A 21 4.27 -9.03 2.36
CA VAL A 21 4.97 -8.98 3.65
C VAL A 21 4.02 -8.39 4.69
N ALA A 22 3.92 -9.04 5.85
CA ALA A 22 3.08 -8.58 6.95
C ALA A 22 3.48 -7.16 7.41
N THR A 23 2.48 -6.33 7.72
CA THR A 23 2.72 -5.06 8.42
C THR A 23 2.93 -5.33 9.90
N ARG A 24 3.52 -4.36 10.62
CA ARG A 24 3.81 -4.47 12.06
C ARG A 24 3.10 -3.39 12.87
N GLY A 25 2.03 -2.80 12.32
CA GLY A 25 1.40 -1.60 12.86
C GLY A 25 2.35 -0.40 12.75
N ASP A 26 2.33 0.44 13.77
CA ASP A 26 3.28 1.55 13.97
C ASP A 26 4.75 1.11 14.07
N ARG A 27 5.02 -0.17 14.35
CA ARG A 27 6.39 -0.72 14.50
C ARG A 27 7.08 -1.02 13.17
N GLY A 28 6.39 -0.91 12.03
CA GLY A 28 7.05 -1.00 10.73
C GLY A 28 6.17 -1.43 9.57
N ALA A 29 6.59 -1.01 8.39
CA ALA A 29 5.91 -1.33 7.14
C ALA A 29 5.96 -2.83 6.78
N GLY A 30 4.93 -3.26 6.07
CA GLY A 30 4.93 -4.45 5.23
C GLY A 30 5.08 -4.08 3.76
N GLU A 31 4.62 -4.96 2.90
CA GLU A 31 4.56 -4.75 1.45
C GLU A 31 3.20 -5.22 0.94
N VAL A 32 2.57 -4.41 0.11
CA VAL A 32 1.32 -4.72 -0.57
C VAL A 32 1.54 -4.80 -2.08
N LEU A 33 0.96 -5.81 -2.71
CA LEU A 33 0.87 -5.91 -4.16
C LEU A 33 -0.53 -5.48 -4.60
N VAL A 34 -0.59 -4.42 -5.41
CA VAL A 34 -1.84 -3.78 -5.86
C VAL A 34 -1.88 -3.77 -7.38
N THR A 35 -3.07 -3.86 -7.98
CA THR A 35 -3.22 -3.66 -9.42
C THR A 35 -3.61 -2.21 -9.69
N VAL A 36 -2.70 -1.44 -10.27
CA VAL A 36 -2.91 -0.04 -10.66
C VAL A 36 -2.85 0.05 -12.17
N ARG A 37 -3.91 0.56 -12.80
CA ARG A 37 -4.00 0.74 -14.27
C ARG A 37 -3.63 -0.52 -15.07
N GLY A 38 -4.04 -1.69 -14.57
CA GLY A 38 -3.79 -2.99 -15.22
C GLY A 38 -2.39 -3.58 -14.97
N SER A 39 -1.52 -2.91 -14.23
CA SER A 39 -0.20 -3.42 -13.85
C SER A 39 -0.15 -3.76 -12.36
N LYS A 40 0.56 -4.83 -12.00
CA LYS A 40 0.82 -5.16 -10.61
C LYS A 40 2.01 -4.38 -10.09
N GLU A 41 1.83 -3.74 -8.96
CA GLU A 41 2.79 -2.81 -8.38
C GLU A 41 2.94 -3.07 -6.89
N ALA A 42 4.19 -3.13 -6.42
CA ALA A 42 4.51 -3.32 -5.00
C ALA A 42 4.71 -1.96 -4.31
N PHE A 43 4.12 -1.78 -3.14
CA PHE A 43 4.25 -0.59 -2.29
C PHE A 43 4.62 -0.99 -0.86
N LEU A 44 5.41 -0.15 -0.19
CA LEU A 44 5.55 -0.23 1.26
C LEU A 44 4.21 0.10 1.90
N ALA A 45 3.73 -0.78 2.79
CA ALA A 45 2.40 -0.65 3.38
C ALA A 45 2.50 -0.40 4.89
N TRP A 46 1.87 0.68 5.34
CA TRP A 46 1.62 0.95 6.76
C TRP A 46 0.17 0.65 7.09
N SER A 47 -0.08 0.20 8.31
CA SER A 47 -1.42 0.03 8.88
C SER A 47 -1.35 0.38 10.35
N ASP A 48 -2.49 0.68 10.97
CA ASP A 48 -2.55 0.99 12.40
C ASP A 48 -2.24 -0.26 13.25
N GLU A 49 -2.86 -1.39 12.92
CA GLU A 49 -2.63 -2.69 13.57
C GLU A 49 -1.78 -3.63 12.70
N PRO A 50 -1.05 -4.61 13.27
CA PRO A 50 -0.34 -5.62 12.49
C PRO A 50 -1.29 -6.47 11.65
N LEU A 51 -1.02 -6.54 10.34
CA LEU A 51 -1.80 -7.34 9.38
C LEU A 51 -0.92 -8.47 8.81
N PRO A 52 -1.44 -9.71 8.75
CA PRO A 52 -0.65 -10.85 8.30
C PRO A 52 -0.42 -10.84 6.79
N LYS A 53 0.63 -11.53 6.36
CA LYS A 53 0.84 -11.84 4.93
C LYS A 53 -0.39 -12.57 4.38
N GLY A 54 -0.81 -12.19 3.17
CA GLY A 54 -1.98 -12.73 2.48
C GLY A 54 -3.28 -12.01 2.81
N ALA A 55 -3.30 -11.07 3.77
CA ALA A 55 -4.48 -10.26 4.02
C ALA A 55 -4.83 -9.39 2.81
N GLN A 56 -6.12 -9.28 2.51
CA GLN A 56 -6.63 -8.28 1.58
C GLN A 56 -6.76 -6.93 2.29
N VAL A 57 -6.31 -5.89 1.61
CA VAL A 57 -6.25 -4.54 2.18
C VAL A 57 -6.64 -3.50 1.15
N LEU A 58 -7.26 -2.41 1.59
CA LEU A 58 -7.57 -1.24 0.78
C LEU A 58 -6.50 -0.18 0.98
N VAL A 59 -5.99 0.38 -0.11
CA VAL A 59 -5.13 1.56 -0.03
C VAL A 59 -5.98 2.81 0.22
N VAL A 60 -5.75 3.48 1.34
CA VAL A 60 -6.53 4.66 1.76
C VAL A 60 -5.76 5.98 1.61
N GLU A 61 -4.43 5.92 1.60
CA GLU A 61 -3.56 7.09 1.51
C GLU A 61 -2.23 6.75 0.84
N VAL A 62 -1.58 7.76 0.24
CA VAL A 62 -0.17 7.72 -0.19
C VAL A 62 0.62 8.69 0.70
N ARG A 63 1.58 8.18 1.49
CA ARG A 63 2.39 9.00 2.41
C ARG A 63 3.59 9.63 1.72
N SER A 64 4.17 8.92 0.76
CA SER A 64 5.35 9.31 -0.02
C SER A 64 5.47 8.41 -1.25
N ALA A 65 6.52 8.63 -2.06
CA ALA A 65 6.81 7.76 -3.18
C ALA A 65 6.88 6.28 -2.73
N ARG A 66 6.09 5.43 -3.38
CA ARG A 66 5.98 3.98 -3.14
C ARG A 66 5.56 3.57 -1.73
N THR A 67 4.98 4.48 -0.95
CA THR A 67 4.56 4.20 0.43
C THR A 67 3.11 4.57 0.63
N VAL A 68 2.31 3.60 1.07
CA VAL A 68 0.86 3.71 1.25
C VAL A 68 0.44 3.41 2.67
N VAL A 69 -0.73 3.91 3.05
CA VAL A 69 -1.50 3.43 4.21
C VAL A 69 -2.57 2.49 3.71
N VAL A 70 -2.74 1.38 4.42
CA VAL A 70 -3.72 0.36 4.10
C VAL A 70 -4.55 -0.02 5.31
N GLU A 71 -5.82 -0.31 5.05
CA GLU A 71 -6.78 -0.83 6.03
C GLU A 71 -7.25 -2.24 5.62
N PRO A 72 -7.68 -3.09 6.56
CA PRO A 72 -8.34 -4.35 6.23
C PRO A 72 -9.54 -4.11 5.28
N TRP A 73 -9.63 -4.92 4.22
CA TRP A 73 -10.74 -4.88 3.26
C TRP A 73 -11.74 -6.01 3.51
#